data_AF-A0A354JSD9-F1
#
_entry.id   AF-A0A354JSD9-F1
#
_cell.length_a   1.000
_cell.length_b   1.000
_cell.length_c   1.000
_cell.angle_alpha   90.00
_cell.angle_beta   90.00
_cell.angle_gamma   90.00
#
_symmetry.space_group_name_H-M   'P 1'
#
loop_
_entity.id
_entity.type
_entity.pdbx_description
1 polymer ?
#
loop_
_entity_poly.entity_id
_entity_poly.type
_entity_poly.pdbx_seq_one_letter_code
_entity_poly.pdbx_strand_id
1 'polypeptide(L)'
;CQKNDVTARVAIRVNMDVGIYPKWDRFGFNYENGEAWDAINRIMANPQLKLMGLHTHIGTYIMTADAYRIAASKLSELAASIAQKFNHFIAYIDMGGGFASRNTLRGAYLSGEDTALSFDDYADAITSAVINSQIKPDKLPTIILETGRALIDDAGSIAGTVIANKRLTDGRRALIVDVGVNLLFTSFWYDHKINPTQPHSGLLEETVIYGPLCMNIDVIRPSLMFPPLKVGEHFVISRTGAYNNTQWMQFITTRPNIILIDTDRQTHVIRKAETIDNIVSNESVPDHLSK
;
A
#
# COMPACT_ATOMS: atom_id res chain seq x y z
N CYS A 1 7.64 30.12 -9.40
CA CYS A 1 9.06 30.55 -9.46
C CYS A 1 9.17 32.03 -9.80
N GLN A 2 8.85 32.46 -11.03
CA GLN A 2 8.94 33.87 -11.46
C GLN A 2 8.31 34.91 -10.52
N LYS A 3 7.07 34.69 -10.08
CA LYS A 3 6.37 35.63 -9.18
C LYS A 3 7.05 35.82 -7.82
N ASN A 4 7.80 34.83 -7.35
CA ASN A 4 8.37 34.80 -6.00
C ASN A 4 9.92 34.79 -6.00
N ASP A 5 10.56 34.93 -7.16
CA ASP A 5 12.02 34.84 -7.34
C ASP A 5 12.68 33.63 -6.66
N VAL A 6 12.03 32.46 -6.80
CA VAL A 6 12.53 31.19 -6.22
C VAL A 6 12.96 30.20 -7.30
N THR A 7 14.08 29.53 -7.07
CA THR A 7 14.51 28.35 -7.84
C THR A 7 13.89 27.10 -7.26
N ALA A 8 13.06 26.40 -8.04
CA ALA A 8 12.44 25.16 -7.60
C ALA A 8 13.40 23.98 -7.75
N ARG A 9 13.59 23.22 -6.67
CA ARG A 9 14.26 21.91 -6.69
C ARG A 9 13.25 20.88 -7.18
N VAL A 10 13.55 20.22 -8.29
CA VAL A 10 12.62 19.30 -8.95
C VAL A 10 13.25 17.94 -9.18
N ALA A 11 12.42 16.90 -9.25
CA ALA A 11 12.78 15.61 -9.83
C ALA A 11 11.81 15.29 -10.95
N ILE A 12 12.20 14.39 -11.85
CA ILE A 12 11.28 13.84 -12.85
C ILE A 12 10.89 12.42 -12.47
N ARG A 13 9.61 12.10 -12.63
CA ARG A 13 9.13 10.71 -12.59
C ARG A 13 9.35 10.11 -13.97
N VAL A 14 10.01 8.97 -14.03
CA VAL A 14 10.29 8.22 -15.23
C VAL A 14 9.48 6.92 -15.16
N ASN A 15 8.77 6.59 -16.23
CA ASN A 15 8.22 5.25 -16.42
C ASN A 15 9.05 4.49 -17.46
N MET A 16 9.14 3.18 -17.31
CA MET A 16 10.03 2.35 -18.12
C MET A 16 9.57 0.89 -18.11
N ASP A 17 10.04 0.12 -19.07
CA ASP A 17 9.85 -1.32 -19.07
C ASP A 17 10.78 -2.00 -18.07
N VAL A 18 10.21 -2.75 -17.12
CA VAL A 18 10.95 -3.51 -16.11
C VAL A 18 10.51 -4.98 -16.06
N GLY A 19 9.78 -5.45 -17.08
CA GLY A 19 9.22 -6.80 -17.09
C GLY A 19 7.97 -7.00 -16.23
N ILE A 20 7.39 -5.92 -15.67
CA ILE A 20 6.14 -5.95 -14.90
C ILE A 20 4.98 -5.47 -15.77
N TYR A 21 3.89 -6.25 -15.80
CA TYR A 21 2.73 -6.02 -16.67
C TYR A 21 1.40 -6.07 -15.89
N PRO A 22 0.39 -5.25 -16.27
CA PRO A 22 0.45 -4.23 -17.31
C PRO A 22 1.38 -3.08 -16.94
N LYS A 23 2.05 -2.49 -17.94
CA LYS A 23 2.92 -1.32 -17.73
C LYS A 23 2.08 -0.13 -17.27
N TRP A 24 2.52 0.54 -16.22
CA TRP A 24 1.87 1.76 -15.73
C TRP A 24 2.49 2.97 -16.42
N ASP A 25 1.79 3.52 -17.41
CA ASP A 25 2.25 4.62 -18.26
C ASP A 25 1.58 5.97 -17.96
N ARG A 26 0.44 5.97 -17.24
CA ARG A 26 -0.29 7.19 -16.86
C ARG A 26 0.57 8.24 -16.15
N PHE A 27 1.60 7.82 -15.42
CA PHE A 27 2.45 8.71 -14.61
C PHE A 27 3.89 8.70 -15.09
N GLY A 28 4.51 9.89 -15.04
CA GLY A 28 5.91 10.08 -15.44
C GLY A 28 6.09 10.21 -16.94
N PHE A 29 7.36 10.38 -17.34
CA PHE A 29 7.79 10.48 -18.72
C PHE A 29 8.49 9.19 -19.11
N ASN A 30 8.21 8.67 -20.31
CA ASN A 30 8.74 7.37 -20.69
C ASN A 30 10.23 7.41 -21.03
N TYR A 31 10.95 6.38 -20.59
CA TYR A 31 12.39 6.22 -20.83
C TYR A 31 12.66 5.80 -22.28
N GLU A 32 11.96 4.78 -22.77
CA GLU A 32 12.25 4.14 -24.06
C GLU A 32 11.92 5.04 -25.27
N ASN A 33 10.87 5.85 -25.19
CA ASN A 33 10.45 6.74 -26.28
C ASN A 33 11.15 8.11 -26.27
N GLY A 34 11.99 8.38 -25.27
CA GLY A 34 12.76 9.63 -25.13
C GLY A 34 12.06 10.79 -24.43
N GLU A 35 10.79 10.66 -24.01
CA GLU A 35 10.06 11.76 -23.34
C GLU A 35 10.73 12.19 -22.04
N ALA A 36 11.30 11.25 -21.29
CA ALA A 36 12.06 11.57 -20.08
C ALA A 36 13.26 12.48 -20.38
N TRP A 37 13.96 12.23 -21.50
CA TRP A 37 15.08 13.04 -21.93
C TRP A 37 14.66 14.42 -22.41
N ASP A 38 13.53 14.52 -23.10
CA ASP A 38 12.95 15.80 -23.51
C ASP A 38 12.54 16.66 -22.30
N ALA A 39 11.95 16.04 -21.27
CA ALA A 39 11.65 16.72 -20.02
C ALA A 39 12.93 17.23 -19.32
N ILE A 40 13.99 16.43 -19.27
CA ILE A 40 15.31 16.83 -18.75
C ILE A 40 15.85 18.03 -19.53
N ASN A 41 15.84 17.99 -20.87
CA ASN A 41 16.35 19.09 -21.70
C ASN A 41 15.63 20.41 -21.38
N ARG A 42 14.31 20.37 -21.20
CA ARG A 42 13.50 21.55 -20.84
C ARG A 42 13.83 22.06 -19.43
N ILE A 43 14.08 21.17 -18.47
CA ILE A 43 14.47 21.54 -17.11
C ILE A 43 15.87 22.17 -17.10
N MET A 44 16.84 21.57 -17.79
CA MET A 44 18.22 22.07 -17.84
C MET A 44 18.34 23.42 -18.57
N ALA A 45 17.43 23.72 -19.51
CA ALA A 45 17.36 25.02 -20.18
C ALA A 45 16.70 26.11 -19.31
N ASN A 46 16.07 25.76 -18.18
CA ASN A 46 15.32 26.69 -17.35
C ASN A 46 16.13 27.09 -16.09
N PRO A 47 16.58 28.35 -15.96
CA PRO A 47 17.41 28.79 -14.84
C PRO A 47 16.67 28.78 -13.48
N GLN A 48 15.34 28.69 -13.48
CA GLN A 48 14.52 28.64 -12.26
C GLN A 48 14.21 27.23 -11.79
N LEU A 49 14.70 26.21 -12.50
CA LEU A 49 14.55 24.82 -12.10
C LEU A 49 15.92 24.21 -11.84
N LYS A 50 16.03 23.49 -10.73
CA LYS A 50 17.23 22.71 -10.40
C LYS A 50 16.85 21.25 -10.34
N LEU A 51 17.28 20.47 -11.33
CA LEU A 51 17.08 19.03 -11.36
C LEU A 51 17.88 18.39 -10.23
N MET A 52 17.21 17.84 -9.23
CA MET A 52 17.83 17.22 -8.06
C MET A 52 17.80 15.70 -8.12
N GLY A 53 16.78 15.12 -8.75
CA GLY A 53 16.49 13.70 -8.65
C GLY A 53 15.86 13.09 -9.88
N LEU A 54 15.99 11.78 -9.98
CA LEU A 54 15.19 10.92 -10.85
C LEU A 54 14.34 10.03 -9.97
N HIS A 55 13.09 9.80 -10.35
CA HIS A 55 12.15 8.99 -9.59
C HIS A 55 11.49 7.96 -10.50
N THR A 56 11.25 6.76 -9.99
CA THR A 56 10.38 5.76 -10.64
C THR A 56 9.50 5.09 -9.60
N HIS A 57 8.33 4.64 -10.03
CA HIS A 57 7.47 3.78 -9.23
C HIS A 57 6.88 2.73 -10.16
N ILE A 58 7.39 1.49 -10.01
CA ILE A 58 7.22 0.42 -11.01
C ILE A 58 5.98 -0.45 -10.78
N GLY A 59 5.26 -0.25 -9.68
CA GLY A 59 3.99 -0.92 -9.39
C GLY A 59 3.78 -1.16 -7.91
N THR A 60 2.79 -1.99 -7.59
CA THR A 60 2.47 -2.41 -6.21
C THR A 60 2.66 -3.90 -6.07
N TYR A 61 3.11 -4.34 -4.89
CA TYR A 61 3.24 -5.75 -4.55
C TYR A 61 4.16 -6.51 -5.53
N ILE A 62 5.34 -5.95 -5.81
CA ILE A 62 6.32 -6.47 -6.74
C ILE A 62 7.12 -7.59 -6.08
N MET A 63 6.87 -8.84 -6.45
CA MET A 63 7.53 -10.02 -5.84
C MET A 63 8.86 -10.41 -6.52
N THR A 64 9.45 -9.53 -7.33
CA THR A 64 10.75 -9.77 -7.98
C THR A 64 11.68 -8.58 -7.77
N ALA A 65 12.85 -8.83 -7.21
CA ALA A 65 13.88 -7.81 -7.04
C ALA A 65 14.51 -7.40 -8.39
N ASP A 66 14.45 -8.27 -9.41
CA ASP A 66 15.05 -8.01 -10.72
C ASP A 66 14.40 -6.82 -11.43
N ALA A 67 13.09 -6.61 -11.25
CA ALA A 67 12.41 -5.43 -11.80
C ALA A 67 13.00 -4.12 -11.24
N TYR A 68 13.39 -4.09 -9.96
CA TYR A 68 14.08 -2.95 -9.37
C TYR A 68 15.54 -2.84 -9.85
N ARG A 69 16.23 -3.96 -10.09
CA ARG A 69 17.56 -3.98 -10.71
C ARG A 69 17.55 -3.30 -12.08
N ILE A 70 16.59 -3.67 -12.94
CA ILE A 70 16.41 -3.09 -14.28
C ILE A 70 16.10 -1.59 -14.16
N ALA A 71 15.17 -1.22 -13.27
CA ALA A 71 14.79 0.17 -13.07
C ALA A 71 15.97 1.03 -12.60
N ALA A 72 16.74 0.54 -11.62
CA ALA A 72 17.89 1.22 -11.07
C ALA A 72 19.01 1.37 -12.12
N SER A 73 19.22 0.34 -12.97
CA SER A 73 20.17 0.42 -14.09
C SER A 73 19.79 1.54 -15.06
N LYS A 74 18.53 1.56 -15.53
CA LYS A 74 18.04 2.58 -16.49
C LYS A 74 18.10 3.99 -15.92
N LEU A 75 17.73 4.19 -14.65
CA LEU A 75 17.86 5.50 -14.01
C LEU A 75 19.31 5.92 -13.81
N SER A 76 20.21 4.97 -13.53
CA SER A 76 21.64 5.26 -13.40
C SER A 76 22.28 5.61 -14.75
N GLU A 77 21.88 4.95 -15.83
CA GLU A 77 22.26 5.29 -17.21
C GLU A 77 21.78 6.70 -17.58
N LEU A 78 20.54 7.04 -17.22
CA LEU A 78 19.98 8.37 -17.42
C LEU A 78 20.76 9.43 -16.64
N ALA A 79 21.08 9.16 -15.37
CA ALA A 79 21.88 10.06 -14.53
C ALA A 79 23.30 10.27 -15.08
N ALA A 80 23.96 9.21 -15.56
CA ALA A 80 25.26 9.29 -16.22
C ALA A 80 25.20 10.14 -17.49
N SER A 81 24.15 9.97 -18.30
CA SER A 81 23.93 10.75 -19.53
C SER A 81 23.71 12.24 -19.24
N ILE A 82 22.97 12.57 -18.16
CA ILE A 82 22.80 13.96 -17.69
C ILE A 82 24.16 14.56 -17.30
N ALA A 83 24.97 13.82 -16.53
CA ALA A 83 26.28 14.27 -16.11
C ALA A 83 27.21 14.51 -17.32
N GLN A 84 27.21 13.62 -18.30
CA GLN A 84 28.03 13.75 -19.51
C GLN A 84 27.65 14.97 -20.35
N LYS A 85 26.34 15.21 -20.56
CA LYS A 85 25.87 16.28 -21.44
C LYS A 85 25.91 17.66 -20.78
N PHE A 86 25.55 17.75 -19.51
CA PHE A 86 25.33 19.02 -18.82
C PHE A 86 26.34 19.32 -17.71
N ASN A 87 27.27 18.40 -17.43
CA ASN A 87 28.14 18.45 -16.25
C ASN A 87 27.33 18.62 -14.95
N HIS A 88 26.15 17.97 -14.89
CA HIS A 88 25.20 18.07 -13.79
C HIS A 88 24.99 16.71 -13.13
N PHE A 89 25.24 16.63 -11.83
CA PHE A 89 25.14 15.38 -11.07
C PHE A 89 23.83 15.34 -10.29
N ILE A 90 23.08 14.26 -10.45
CA ILE A 90 21.82 14.02 -9.74
C ILE A 90 22.14 13.69 -8.28
N ALA A 91 21.40 14.31 -7.35
CA ALA A 91 21.63 14.12 -5.91
C ALA A 91 20.98 12.85 -5.37
N TYR A 92 19.86 12.41 -5.95
CA TYR A 92 19.16 11.22 -5.52
C TYR A 92 18.48 10.45 -6.67
N ILE A 93 18.40 9.13 -6.50
CA ILE A 93 17.53 8.26 -7.28
C ILE A 93 16.48 7.71 -6.32
N ASP A 94 15.23 8.01 -6.62
CA ASP A 94 14.07 7.52 -5.87
C ASP A 94 13.47 6.33 -6.61
N MET A 95 13.55 5.15 -5.98
CA MET A 95 13.04 3.91 -6.56
C MET A 95 11.56 3.67 -6.24
N GLY A 96 10.91 4.63 -5.59
CA GLY A 96 9.53 4.55 -5.18
C GLY A 96 9.31 3.44 -4.15
N GLY A 97 8.05 3.04 -4.01
CA GLY A 97 7.65 1.90 -3.19
C GLY A 97 7.24 0.70 -4.05
N GLY A 98 6.45 -0.19 -3.45
CA GLY A 98 5.87 -1.34 -4.14
C GLY A 98 6.47 -2.66 -3.74
N PHE A 99 7.35 -2.72 -2.73
CA PHE A 99 7.78 -4.00 -2.16
C PHE A 99 6.56 -4.79 -1.68
N ALA A 100 6.61 -6.11 -1.85
CA ALA A 100 5.56 -6.99 -1.39
C ALA A 100 5.49 -6.99 0.15
N SER A 101 4.27 -6.98 0.71
CA SER A 101 4.08 -7.31 2.11
C SER A 101 3.92 -8.82 2.26
N ARG A 102 3.88 -9.32 3.50
CA ARG A 102 3.65 -10.73 3.81
C ARG A 102 2.16 -11.14 3.74
N ASN A 103 1.32 -10.31 3.16
CA ASN A 103 -0.11 -10.59 3.00
C ASN A 103 -0.35 -11.47 1.77
N THR A 104 -1.40 -12.29 1.76
CA THR A 104 -1.61 -13.23 0.65
C THR A 104 -2.57 -12.64 -0.37
N LEU A 105 -2.13 -12.43 -1.61
CA LEU A 105 -3.03 -12.02 -2.70
C LEU A 105 -4.09 -13.09 -2.96
N ARG A 106 -5.31 -12.66 -3.25
CA ARG A 106 -6.37 -13.57 -3.69
C ARG A 106 -5.96 -14.33 -4.94
N GLY A 107 -6.18 -15.64 -4.91
CA GLY A 107 -5.79 -16.54 -5.99
C GLY A 107 -4.30 -16.90 -6.02
N ALA A 108 -3.49 -16.42 -5.06
CA ALA A 108 -2.12 -16.91 -4.89
C ALA A 108 -2.13 -18.37 -4.44
N TYR A 109 -1.18 -19.15 -4.98
CA TYR A 109 -1.02 -20.57 -4.64
C TYR A 109 -0.31 -20.76 -3.29
N LEU A 110 0.71 -19.97 -3.02
CA LEU A 110 1.46 -19.96 -1.77
C LEU A 110 1.12 -18.72 -0.94
N SER A 111 1.40 -18.78 0.37
CA SER A 111 1.16 -17.65 1.25
C SER A 111 2.12 -16.50 0.96
N GLY A 112 1.71 -15.27 1.29
CA GLY A 112 2.60 -14.11 1.25
C GLY A 112 3.77 -14.24 2.23
N GLU A 113 3.63 -15.03 3.31
CA GLU A 113 4.72 -15.29 4.26
C GLU A 113 5.84 -16.11 3.60
N ASP A 114 5.49 -17.04 2.72
CA ASP A 114 6.43 -17.95 2.04
C ASP A 114 7.05 -17.35 0.78
N THR A 115 6.40 -16.33 0.20
CA THR A 115 6.77 -15.79 -1.13
C THR A 115 7.31 -14.37 -1.10
N ALA A 116 7.08 -13.61 -0.03
CA ALA A 116 7.60 -12.24 0.06
C ALA A 116 9.13 -12.23 0.17
N LEU A 117 9.76 -11.41 -0.68
CA LEU A 117 11.20 -11.16 -0.62
C LEU A 117 11.57 -10.35 0.63
N SER A 118 12.81 -10.51 1.07
CA SER A 118 13.35 -9.71 2.17
C SER A 118 13.72 -8.30 1.69
N PHE A 119 13.84 -7.34 2.62
CA PHE A 119 14.36 -6.01 2.30
C PHE A 119 15.78 -6.09 1.73
N ASP A 120 16.59 -7.06 2.17
CA ASP A 120 17.96 -7.26 1.71
C ASP A 120 17.99 -7.68 0.23
N ASP A 121 17.04 -8.51 -0.23
CA ASP A 121 16.95 -8.92 -1.64
C ASP A 121 16.70 -7.73 -2.56
N TYR A 122 15.78 -6.83 -2.16
CA TYR A 122 15.53 -5.59 -2.93
C TYR A 122 16.71 -4.63 -2.84
N ALA A 123 17.29 -4.47 -1.64
CA ALA A 123 18.43 -3.59 -1.43
C ALA A 123 19.62 -4.01 -2.30
N ASP A 124 20.00 -5.29 -2.28
CA ASP A 124 21.07 -5.82 -3.12
C ASP A 124 20.81 -5.54 -4.60
N ALA A 125 19.61 -5.83 -5.09
CA ALA A 125 19.26 -5.63 -6.49
C ALA A 125 19.40 -4.17 -6.93
N ILE A 126 18.92 -3.23 -6.10
CA ILE A 126 18.99 -1.79 -6.38
C ILE A 126 20.43 -1.30 -6.27
N THR A 127 21.12 -1.56 -5.15
CA THR A 127 22.45 -1.01 -4.91
C THR A 127 23.48 -1.60 -5.86
N SER A 128 23.39 -2.89 -6.17
CA SER A 128 24.28 -3.53 -7.13
C SER A 128 24.14 -2.93 -8.54
N ALA A 129 22.92 -2.57 -8.97
CA ALA A 129 22.74 -1.90 -10.27
C ALA A 129 23.35 -0.49 -10.28
N VAL A 130 23.19 0.27 -9.20
CA VAL A 130 23.71 1.64 -9.09
C VAL A 130 25.24 1.66 -8.98
N ILE A 131 25.83 0.79 -8.16
CA ILE A 131 27.28 0.71 -7.95
C ILE A 131 28.01 0.29 -9.23
N ASN A 132 27.42 -0.62 -10.02
CA ASN A 132 28.01 -1.08 -11.29
C ASN A 132 27.72 -0.15 -12.48
N SER A 133 27.12 1.01 -12.25
CA SER A 133 26.82 1.99 -13.30
C SER A 133 28.07 2.79 -13.72
N GLN A 134 27.92 3.65 -14.74
CA GLN A 134 28.98 4.56 -15.21
C GLN A 134 29.14 5.82 -14.32
N ILE A 135 28.39 5.92 -13.22
CA ILE A 135 28.49 7.04 -12.29
C ILE A 135 29.78 6.88 -11.47
N LYS A 136 30.55 7.97 -11.33
CA LYS A 136 31.79 7.96 -10.55
C LYS A 136 31.49 7.63 -9.07
N PRO A 137 32.34 6.85 -8.38
CA PRO A 137 32.12 6.49 -6.98
C PRO A 137 31.91 7.70 -6.03
N ASP A 138 32.60 8.82 -6.26
CA ASP A 138 32.46 10.05 -5.46
C ASP A 138 31.22 10.90 -5.83
N LYS A 139 30.42 10.43 -6.79
CA LYS A 139 29.21 11.09 -7.32
C LYS A 139 27.98 10.20 -7.28
N LEU A 140 28.03 9.07 -6.57
CA LEU A 140 26.88 8.18 -6.43
C LEU A 140 25.70 8.92 -5.77
N PRO A 141 24.47 8.82 -6.32
CA PRO A 141 23.29 9.47 -5.76
C PRO A 141 22.84 8.77 -4.48
N THR A 142 22.14 9.52 -3.61
CA THR A 142 21.39 8.92 -2.50
C THR A 142 20.23 8.09 -3.04
N ILE A 143 20.04 6.88 -2.52
CA ILE A 143 18.88 6.05 -2.86
C ILE A 143 17.74 6.33 -1.90
N ILE A 144 16.55 6.59 -2.45
CA ILE A 144 15.31 6.81 -1.70
C ILE A 144 14.33 5.68 -2.03
N LEU A 145 13.61 5.23 -1.00
CA LEU A 145 12.54 4.24 -1.09
C LEU A 145 11.26 4.80 -0.46
N GLU A 146 10.11 4.55 -1.10
CA GLU A 146 8.79 5.00 -0.66
C GLU A 146 7.89 3.80 -0.29
N THR A 147 8.46 2.74 0.28
CA THR A 147 7.73 1.49 0.55
C THR A 147 6.82 1.59 1.79
N GLY A 148 5.57 2.02 1.57
CA GLY A 148 4.56 2.12 2.63
C GLY A 148 4.05 0.76 3.08
N ARG A 149 3.50 -0.05 2.15
CA ARG A 149 2.87 -1.34 2.47
C ARG A 149 3.81 -2.26 3.26
N ALA A 150 5.01 -2.51 2.73
CA ALA A 150 5.94 -3.43 3.36
C ALA A 150 6.36 -2.99 4.77
N LEU A 151 6.31 -1.69 5.07
CA LEU A 151 6.66 -1.17 6.39
C LEU A 151 5.54 -1.32 7.42
N ILE A 152 4.30 -0.96 7.07
CA ILE A 152 3.23 -0.82 8.06
C ILE A 152 2.15 -1.90 8.01
N ASP A 153 2.11 -2.78 7.01
CA ASP A 153 1.00 -3.73 6.85
C ASP A 153 0.90 -4.68 8.06
N ASP A 154 2.03 -5.28 8.45
CA ASP A 154 2.14 -6.20 9.58
C ASP A 154 1.93 -5.52 10.95
N ALA A 155 2.07 -4.19 11.04
CA ALA A 155 1.88 -3.45 12.28
C ALA A 155 0.40 -3.25 12.65
N GLY A 156 -0.52 -3.46 11.71
CA GLY A 156 -1.95 -3.27 11.93
C GLY A 156 -2.73 -4.58 12.01
N SER A 157 -3.64 -4.66 12.98
CA SER A 157 -4.65 -5.73 13.08
C SER A 157 -6.02 -5.14 13.39
N ILE A 158 -7.07 -5.78 12.87
CA ILE A 158 -8.46 -5.46 13.22
C ILE A 158 -8.97 -6.55 14.17
N ALA A 159 -9.42 -6.15 15.35
CA ALA A 159 -10.17 -7.02 16.25
C ALA A 159 -11.67 -6.88 15.94
N GLY A 160 -12.38 -8.00 15.85
CA GLY A 160 -13.82 -8.02 15.59
C GLY A 160 -14.56 -9.05 16.42
N THR A 161 -15.88 -9.01 16.32
CA THR A 161 -16.84 -9.84 17.05
C THR A 161 -17.81 -10.50 16.08
N VAL A 162 -18.15 -11.76 16.33
CA VAL A 162 -19.21 -12.46 15.60
C VAL A 162 -20.57 -11.95 16.07
N ILE A 163 -21.38 -11.45 15.14
CA ILE A 163 -22.71 -10.91 15.43
C ILE A 163 -23.84 -11.85 15.05
N ALA A 164 -23.65 -12.73 14.06
CA ALA A 164 -24.63 -13.74 13.70
C ALA A 164 -23.98 -14.95 13.02
N ASN A 165 -24.67 -16.09 13.10
CA ASN A 165 -24.31 -17.34 12.45
C ASN A 165 -25.50 -17.84 11.64
N LYS A 166 -25.25 -18.33 10.42
CA LYS A 166 -26.27 -19.01 9.61
C LYS A 166 -25.66 -20.11 8.73
N ARG A 167 -26.51 -20.91 8.11
CA ARG A 167 -26.13 -21.84 7.04
C ARG A 167 -26.55 -21.26 5.70
N LEU A 168 -25.67 -21.33 4.71
CA LEU A 168 -25.98 -21.00 3.34
C LEU A 168 -26.76 -22.15 2.69
N THR A 169 -27.40 -21.86 1.56
CA THR A 169 -28.20 -22.85 0.81
C THR A 169 -27.37 -24.01 0.28
N ASP A 170 -26.06 -23.81 0.10
CA ASP A 170 -25.09 -24.84 -0.28
C ASP A 170 -24.52 -25.63 0.91
N GLY A 171 -25.02 -25.38 2.13
CA GLY A 171 -24.60 -26.04 3.36
C GLY A 171 -23.39 -25.43 4.07
N ARG A 172 -22.66 -24.52 3.41
CA ARG A 172 -21.51 -23.86 4.04
C ARG A 172 -21.94 -23.01 5.24
N ARG A 173 -21.04 -22.90 6.21
CA ARG A 173 -21.23 -22.01 7.35
C ARG A 173 -21.06 -20.56 6.88
N ALA A 174 -21.92 -19.67 7.35
CA ALA A 174 -21.72 -18.23 7.24
C ALA A 174 -21.59 -17.60 8.63
N LEU A 175 -20.48 -16.91 8.85
CA LEU A 175 -20.28 -15.99 9.96
C LEU A 175 -20.58 -14.58 9.47
N ILE A 176 -21.38 -13.84 10.22
CA ILE A 176 -21.56 -12.40 10.04
C ILE A 176 -20.82 -11.74 11.20
N VAL A 177 -19.91 -10.83 10.87
CA VAL A 177 -19.04 -10.13 11.83
C VAL A 177 -19.26 -8.62 11.80
N ASP A 178 -18.78 -7.92 12.82
CA ASP A 178 -18.81 -6.45 12.91
C ASP A 178 -17.74 -5.72 12.07
N VAL A 179 -16.95 -6.48 11.29
CA VAL A 179 -15.93 -5.96 10.37
C VAL A 179 -16.39 -6.18 8.92
N GLY A 180 -16.68 -5.10 8.21
CA GLY A 180 -17.03 -5.14 6.78
C GLY A 180 -15.94 -4.60 5.87
N VAL A 181 -16.20 -4.64 4.56
CA VAL A 181 -15.33 -4.03 3.53
C VAL A 181 -15.18 -2.52 3.71
N ASN A 182 -16.05 -1.89 4.50
CA ASN A 182 -15.92 -0.49 4.91
C ASN A 182 -14.74 -0.24 5.86
N LEU A 183 -14.32 -1.26 6.63
CA LEU A 183 -13.14 -1.22 7.50
C LEU A 183 -11.95 -1.95 6.87
N LEU A 184 -12.21 -3.04 6.15
CA LEU A 184 -11.21 -3.89 5.52
C LEU A 184 -11.36 -3.88 3.99
N PHE A 185 -11.20 -2.71 3.38
CA PHE A 185 -11.33 -2.56 1.93
C PHE A 185 -10.36 -3.46 1.16
N THR A 186 -9.17 -3.71 1.71
CA THR A 186 -8.17 -4.54 1.06
C THR A 186 -8.55 -6.03 1.00
N SER A 187 -9.64 -6.44 1.65
CA SER A 187 -10.20 -7.80 1.51
C SER A 187 -10.65 -8.13 0.09
N PHE A 188 -10.84 -7.14 -0.79
CA PHE A 188 -11.04 -7.38 -2.23
C PHE A 188 -9.78 -7.90 -2.94
N TRP A 189 -8.59 -7.68 -2.39
CA TRP A 189 -7.32 -8.05 -3.00
C TRP A 189 -6.56 -9.12 -2.23
N TYR A 190 -6.74 -9.17 -0.92
CA TYR A 190 -6.02 -10.08 -0.04
C TYR A 190 -6.92 -11.07 0.67
N ASP A 191 -6.37 -12.26 0.79
CA ASP A 191 -6.79 -13.33 1.66
C ASP A 191 -6.11 -13.14 3.04
N HIS A 192 -6.53 -12.09 3.77
CA HIS A 192 -5.99 -11.74 5.10
C HIS A 192 -6.04 -12.90 6.10
N LYS A 193 -5.02 -13.04 6.94
CA LYS A 193 -4.99 -14.05 8.00
C LYS A 193 -6.01 -13.70 9.09
N ILE A 194 -6.96 -14.60 9.33
CA ILE A 194 -8.01 -14.44 10.34
C ILE A 194 -7.82 -15.52 11.39
N ASN A 195 -7.76 -15.15 12.68
CA ASN A 195 -7.57 -16.08 13.79
C ASN A 195 -8.58 -15.80 14.91
N PRO A 196 -9.12 -16.83 15.59
CA PRO A 196 -9.85 -16.63 16.83
C PRO A 196 -8.92 -16.10 17.93
N THR A 197 -9.44 -15.32 18.87
CA THR A 197 -8.64 -14.80 20.00
C THR A 197 -8.39 -15.84 21.10
N GLN A 198 -9.09 -16.96 21.06
CA GLN A 198 -8.97 -18.05 22.03
C GLN A 198 -8.85 -19.40 21.31
N PRO A 199 -8.18 -20.40 21.93
CA PRO A 199 -8.16 -21.76 21.40
C PRO A 199 -9.58 -22.33 21.28
N HIS A 200 -9.86 -23.05 20.19
CA HIS A 200 -11.14 -23.72 19.99
C HIS A 200 -10.94 -25.20 19.73
N SER A 201 -11.72 -26.05 20.40
CA SER A 201 -11.67 -27.52 20.23
C SER A 201 -12.63 -28.05 19.16
N GLY A 202 -13.39 -27.17 18.50
CA GLY A 202 -14.33 -27.55 17.45
C GLY A 202 -13.63 -27.95 16.15
N LEU A 203 -14.24 -28.85 15.39
CA LEU A 203 -13.78 -29.22 14.05
C LEU A 203 -13.82 -27.99 13.14
N LEU A 204 -12.76 -27.80 12.34
CA LEU A 204 -12.74 -26.76 11.32
C LEU A 204 -13.78 -27.10 10.25
N GLU A 205 -14.60 -26.11 9.90
CA GLU A 205 -15.60 -26.22 8.84
C GLU A 205 -15.36 -25.15 7.78
N GLU A 206 -15.69 -25.46 6.54
CA GLU A 206 -15.66 -24.45 5.48
C GLU A 206 -16.65 -23.32 5.79
N THR A 207 -16.11 -22.12 5.90
CA THR A 207 -16.82 -20.95 6.40
C THR A 207 -16.65 -19.75 5.47
N VAL A 208 -17.76 -19.09 5.18
CA VAL A 208 -17.82 -17.77 4.55
C VAL A 208 -17.92 -16.71 5.65
N ILE A 209 -17.09 -15.67 5.59
CA ILE A 209 -17.14 -14.54 6.53
C ILE A 209 -17.68 -13.32 5.78
N TYR A 210 -18.84 -12.86 6.21
CA TYR A 210 -19.53 -11.66 5.74
C TYR A 210 -19.36 -10.52 6.74
N GLY A 211 -19.29 -9.29 6.24
CA GLY A 211 -19.40 -8.11 7.09
C GLY A 211 -20.87 -7.77 7.43
N PRO A 212 -21.08 -6.64 8.13
CA PRO A 212 -22.40 -6.23 8.61
C PRO A 212 -23.19 -5.35 7.62
N LEU A 213 -22.66 -5.10 6.41
CA LEU A 213 -23.22 -4.14 5.47
C LEU A 213 -24.34 -4.75 4.62
N CYS A 214 -25.25 -3.91 4.10
CA CYS A 214 -26.36 -4.34 3.24
C CYS A 214 -25.94 -4.65 1.78
N MET A 215 -24.63 -4.81 1.52
CA MET A 215 -24.09 -5.02 0.18
C MET A 215 -23.71 -6.47 -0.03
N ASN A 216 -24.13 -7.06 -1.16
CA ASN A 216 -23.76 -8.44 -1.50
C ASN A 216 -22.24 -8.64 -1.70
N ILE A 217 -21.50 -7.55 -1.96
CA ILE A 217 -20.05 -7.54 -2.08
C ILE A 217 -19.33 -7.52 -0.72
N ASP A 218 -20.05 -7.41 0.41
CA ASP A 218 -19.47 -7.36 1.75
C ASP A 218 -19.05 -8.75 2.25
N VAL A 219 -18.06 -9.31 1.54
CA VAL A 219 -17.51 -10.64 1.77
C VAL A 219 -16.05 -10.51 2.13
N ILE A 220 -15.76 -10.55 3.43
CA ILE A 220 -14.40 -10.52 3.97
C ILE A 220 -13.61 -11.74 3.49
N ARG A 221 -14.24 -12.93 3.52
CA ARG A 221 -13.62 -14.19 3.11
C ARG A 221 -14.64 -15.14 2.47
N PRO A 222 -14.49 -15.51 1.19
CA PRO A 222 -15.47 -16.36 0.51
C PRO A 222 -15.38 -17.84 0.89
N SER A 223 -14.23 -18.31 1.38
CA SER A 223 -14.02 -19.66 1.90
C SER A 223 -12.77 -19.71 2.78
N LEU A 224 -12.90 -20.29 3.98
CA LEU A 224 -11.82 -20.53 4.94
C LEU A 224 -12.22 -21.70 5.83
N MET A 225 -11.31 -22.66 6.03
CA MET A 225 -11.47 -23.68 7.07
C MET A 225 -11.30 -23.01 8.43
N PHE A 226 -12.40 -22.86 9.17
CA PHE A 226 -12.43 -22.01 10.35
C PHE A 226 -13.17 -22.67 11.52
N PRO A 227 -12.73 -22.45 12.77
CA PRO A 227 -13.41 -23.00 13.94
C PRO A 227 -14.82 -22.40 14.09
N PRO A 228 -15.75 -23.16 14.70
CA PRO A 228 -17.13 -22.76 14.81
C PRO A 228 -17.38 -21.65 15.86
N LEU A 229 -17.02 -20.40 15.55
CA LEU A 229 -17.22 -19.26 16.47
C LEU A 229 -18.69 -18.91 16.72
N LYS A 230 -19.04 -18.71 17.98
CA LYS A 230 -20.38 -18.33 18.45
C LYS A 230 -20.55 -16.81 18.45
N VAL A 231 -21.80 -16.36 18.46
CA VAL A 231 -22.14 -14.94 18.62
C VAL A 231 -21.51 -14.42 19.91
N GLY A 232 -20.85 -13.26 19.83
CA GLY A 232 -20.11 -12.64 20.92
C GLY A 232 -18.65 -13.08 21.05
N GLU A 233 -18.21 -14.13 20.35
CA GLU A 233 -16.80 -14.51 20.32
C GLU A 233 -15.99 -13.60 19.39
N HIS A 234 -14.70 -13.44 19.71
CA HIS A 234 -13.81 -12.48 19.05
C HIS A 234 -12.80 -13.16 18.13
N PHE A 235 -12.36 -12.40 17.14
CA PHE A 235 -11.33 -12.78 16.18
C PHE A 235 -10.43 -11.58 15.88
N VAL A 236 -9.27 -11.86 15.28
CA VAL A 236 -8.32 -10.86 14.82
C VAL A 236 -8.00 -11.12 13.35
N ILE A 237 -8.04 -10.06 12.55
CA ILE A 237 -7.56 -10.02 11.17
C ILE A 237 -6.19 -9.34 11.18
N SER A 238 -5.15 -10.07 10.82
CA SER A 238 -3.78 -9.55 10.76
C SER A 238 -3.48 -8.91 9.40
N ARG A 239 -2.40 -8.12 9.36
CA ARG A 239 -1.89 -7.46 8.14
C ARG A 239 -2.89 -6.49 7.53
N THR A 240 -3.27 -5.51 8.34
CA THR A 240 -4.31 -4.53 7.98
C THR A 240 -3.83 -3.10 8.10
N GLY A 241 -2.56 -2.87 8.47
CA GLY A 241 -2.03 -1.53 8.69
C GLY A 241 -1.98 -0.69 7.41
N ALA A 242 -1.89 -1.33 6.24
CA ALA A 242 -1.80 -0.64 4.97
C ALA A 242 -3.16 -0.47 4.29
N TYR A 243 -3.45 0.75 3.84
CA TYR A 243 -4.58 1.12 2.96
C TYR A 243 -5.99 0.95 3.52
N ASN A 244 -6.21 0.17 4.58
CA ASN A 244 -7.54 -0.02 5.16
C ASN A 244 -8.06 1.24 5.84
N ASN A 245 -7.36 1.73 6.87
CA ASN A 245 -7.76 2.95 7.59
C ASN A 245 -7.80 4.19 6.67
N THR A 246 -6.91 4.28 5.68
CA THR A 246 -6.89 5.41 4.74
C THR A 246 -7.98 5.34 3.67
N GLN A 247 -8.54 4.15 3.39
CA GLN A 247 -9.64 3.93 2.43
C GLN A 247 -10.96 3.58 3.13
N TRP A 248 -11.03 3.74 4.46
CA TRP A 248 -12.20 3.32 5.22
C TRP A 248 -13.45 4.16 4.88
N MET A 249 -14.63 3.56 5.01
CA MET A 249 -15.89 4.17 4.60
C MET A 249 -16.86 4.24 5.78
N GLN A 250 -17.59 5.36 5.93
CA GLN A 250 -18.63 5.56 6.97
C GLN A 250 -19.99 4.94 6.55
N PHE A 251 -19.97 3.89 5.74
CA PHE A 251 -21.19 3.29 5.23
C PHE A 251 -21.80 2.38 6.30
N ILE A 252 -23.04 2.69 6.74
CA ILE A 252 -23.83 1.98 7.76
C ILE A 252 -23.26 2.05 9.18
N THR A 253 -21.95 1.98 9.37
CA THR A 253 -21.31 2.02 10.68
C THR A 253 -20.37 3.23 10.81
N THR A 254 -20.33 3.81 12.03
CA THR A 254 -19.28 4.78 12.39
C THR A 254 -17.96 4.06 12.54
N ARG A 255 -16.87 4.83 12.41
CA ARG A 255 -15.55 4.23 12.27
C ARG A 255 -14.90 4.08 13.66
N PRO A 256 -14.27 2.94 13.97
CA PRO A 256 -13.96 2.54 15.34
C PRO A 256 -12.73 3.26 15.92
N ASN A 257 -12.43 2.97 17.20
CA ASN A 257 -11.18 3.39 17.82
C ASN A 257 -9.97 2.80 17.07
N ILE A 258 -8.86 3.53 17.04
CA ILE A 258 -7.54 2.99 16.70
C ILE A 258 -6.70 2.99 17.95
N ILE A 259 -6.18 1.82 18.30
CA ILE A 259 -5.38 1.58 19.50
C ILE A 259 -3.93 1.34 19.07
N LEU A 260 -3.00 2.08 19.68
CA LEU A 260 -1.59 1.78 19.66
C LEU A 260 -1.25 0.93 20.89
N ILE A 261 -0.54 -0.18 20.68
CA ILE A 261 0.12 -0.92 21.75
C ILE A 261 1.60 -0.53 21.68
N ASP A 262 2.11 0.13 22.71
CA ASP A 262 3.49 0.61 22.74
C ASP A 262 4.50 -0.50 23.08
N THR A 263 5.79 -0.13 23.13
CA THR A 263 6.90 -1.06 23.42
C THR A 263 6.84 -1.64 24.84
N ASP A 264 6.16 -0.96 25.77
CA ASP A 264 5.96 -1.39 27.16
C ASP A 264 4.63 -2.15 27.33
N ARG A 265 3.95 -2.48 26.21
CA ARG A 265 2.66 -3.17 26.13
C ARG A 265 1.47 -2.38 26.69
N GLN A 266 1.59 -1.06 26.79
CA GLN A 266 0.48 -0.20 27.20
C GLN A 266 -0.40 0.18 26.00
N THR A 267 -1.70 0.33 26.25
CA THR A 267 -2.70 0.63 25.22
C THR A 267 -3.03 2.12 25.21
N HIS A 268 -3.02 2.72 24.01
CA HIS A 268 -3.28 4.14 23.81
C HIS A 268 -4.33 4.32 22.71
N VAL A 269 -5.40 5.05 23.01
CA VAL A 269 -6.38 5.44 21.97
C VAL A 269 -5.77 6.58 21.15
N ILE A 270 -5.22 6.25 19.97
CA ILE A 270 -4.60 7.23 19.06
C ILE A 270 -5.59 7.83 18.05
N ARG A 271 -6.76 7.20 17.90
CA ARG A 271 -7.93 7.78 17.23
C ARG A 271 -9.18 7.30 17.95
N LYS A 272 -10.05 8.23 18.35
CA LYS A 272 -11.35 7.90 18.95
C LYS A 272 -12.32 7.43 17.87
N ALA A 273 -13.23 6.55 18.25
CA ALA A 273 -14.36 6.15 17.44
C ALA A 273 -15.22 7.37 17.09
N GLU A 274 -15.74 7.37 15.87
CA GLU A 274 -16.64 8.41 15.41
C GLU A 274 -18.04 8.23 16.03
N THR A 275 -18.70 9.36 16.26
CA THR A 275 -20.11 9.45 16.67
C THR A 275 -20.95 9.94 15.50
N ILE A 276 -22.28 9.96 15.67
CA ILE A 276 -23.19 10.56 14.69
C ILE A 276 -22.88 12.05 14.47
N ASP A 277 -22.45 12.77 15.51
CA ASP A 277 -22.06 14.18 15.40
C ASP A 277 -20.92 14.37 14.40
N ASN A 278 -19.98 13.42 14.32
CA ASN A 278 -18.92 13.49 13.31
C ASN A 278 -19.47 13.41 11.88
N ILE A 279 -20.54 12.63 11.65
CA ILE A 279 -21.17 12.49 10.34
C ILE A 279 -21.89 13.78 9.96
N VAL A 280 -22.73 14.30 10.86
CA VAL A 280 -23.61 15.45 10.55
C VAL A 280 -22.93 16.81 10.68
N SER A 281 -21.69 16.87 11.18
CA SER A 281 -20.98 18.14 11.45
C SER A 281 -20.82 19.08 10.26
N ASN A 282 -20.85 18.56 9.03
CA ASN A 282 -20.76 19.35 7.79
C ASN A 282 -22.13 19.55 7.12
N GLU A 283 -23.21 19.12 7.75
CA GLU A 283 -24.57 19.29 7.26
C GLU A 283 -25.15 20.59 7.80
N SER A 284 -25.82 21.34 6.93
CA SER A 284 -26.61 22.51 7.33
C SER A 284 -28.05 22.23 6.98
N VAL A 285 -28.91 22.17 7.99
CA VAL A 285 -30.35 22.03 7.78
C VAL A 285 -30.91 23.39 7.38
N PRO A 286 -31.53 23.54 6.19
CA PRO A 286 -32.21 24.78 5.81
C PRO A 286 -33.29 25.16 6.83
N ASP A 287 -33.45 26.46 7.10
CA ASP A 287 -34.37 26.97 8.13
C ASP A 287 -35.80 26.42 8.01
N HIS A 288 -36.32 26.28 6.80
CA HIS A 288 -37.68 25.79 6.57
C HIS A 288 -37.87 24.29 6.87
N LEU A 289 -36.79 23.53 7.04
CA LEU A 289 -36.76 22.12 7.44
C LEU A 289 -36.45 21.94 8.94
N SER A 290 -36.01 23.00 9.62
CA SER A 290 -35.77 23.01 11.06
C SER A 290 -37.10 23.20 11.80
N LYS A 291 -37.86 22.13 11.98
CA LYS A 291 -39.10 22.09 12.78
C LYS A 291 -38.99 21.10 13.92
#